data_AF-A0A7G8P6M7-F1
#
_entry.id   AF-A0A7G8P6M7-F1
#
_cell.length_a   1.000
_cell.length_b   1.000
_cell.length_c   1.000
_cell.angle_alpha   90.00
_cell.angle_beta   90.00
_cell.angle_gamma   90.00
#
_symmetry.space_group_name_H-M   'P 1'
#
loop_
_entity.id
_entity.type
_entity.pdbx_description
1 polymer ?
#
loop_
_entity_poly.entity_id
_entity_poly.type
_entity_poly.pdbx_seq_one_letter_code
_entity_poly.pdbx_strand_id
1 'polypeptide(L)'
;MGFDAHVLKVLIASPGDTSRERDAIEKALHGWNNARAEREQIHLAPWRWELHAVPELGGSAQAIIDGQAVDACDVVIAVFNAYLGTATDDAASGTAHEIVRAHRAGKPVHVYFSTEPLPRETKPEELTRLNDFKAQMRAEGLLGEYSGVEDLQFKVRDAIEHDLKGMDLGKVIIRSGKADQARKVMSYRTSVSILGPGVWRVKTHNHSIGPVTALSVHVSAVDADGNVIANSIQRSKDVLSNQDVFARVIGDALSGGLRPIMGAGNAMMASRGLTPTIQPQFQDVLVAHVADGFPSGLAPDESAVALYVLPPNTSPLVQMEFKDEAGIWWARTNDEEPERINTT
;
A
#
# COMPACT_ATOMS: atom_id res chain seq x y z
N MET A 1 -2.85 -5.51 0.62
CA MET A 1 -1.66 -4.64 0.50
C MET A 1 -2.08 -3.33 -0.14
N GLY A 2 -1.35 -2.23 0.07
CA GLY A 2 -1.59 -0.97 -0.64
C GLY A 2 -0.90 -0.92 -2.01
N PHE A 3 -1.29 0.01 -2.88
CA PHE A 3 -0.69 0.28 -4.18
C PHE A 3 -0.44 1.78 -4.38
N ASP A 4 0.57 2.13 -5.17
CA ASP A 4 0.84 3.51 -5.58
C ASP A 4 -0.08 3.92 -6.73
N ALA A 5 -0.61 5.14 -6.67
CA ALA A 5 -1.48 5.70 -7.70
C ALA A 5 -1.36 7.21 -7.86
N HIS A 6 -1.65 7.70 -9.06
CA HIS A 6 -1.99 9.11 -9.28
C HIS A 6 -3.35 9.39 -8.67
N VAL A 7 -3.43 10.34 -7.75
CA VAL A 7 -4.71 10.73 -7.14
C VAL A 7 -5.23 11.94 -7.89
N LEU A 8 -6.36 11.77 -8.58
CA LEU A 8 -7.05 12.84 -9.28
C LEU A 8 -8.26 13.28 -8.46
N LYS A 9 -8.30 14.55 -8.07
CA LYS A 9 -9.42 15.14 -7.36
C LYS A 9 -10.53 15.48 -8.35
N VAL A 10 -11.72 14.93 -8.10
CA VAL A 10 -12.90 15.16 -8.91
C VAL A 10 -13.88 16.02 -8.13
N LEU A 11 -14.00 17.30 -8.50
CA LEU A 11 -14.96 18.21 -7.90
C LEU A 11 -16.37 17.89 -8.40
N ILE A 12 -17.29 17.66 -7.47
CA ILE A 12 -18.72 17.50 -7.75
C ILE A 12 -19.41 18.84 -7.44
N ALA A 13 -19.66 19.61 -8.49
CA ALA A 13 -20.23 20.95 -8.43
C ALA A 13 -21.74 20.86 -8.64
N SER A 14 -22.56 21.26 -7.65
CA SER A 14 -24.01 21.18 -7.85
C SER A 14 -24.85 22.05 -6.89
N PRO A 15 -26.08 22.45 -7.29
CA PRO A 15 -27.01 23.17 -6.43
C PRO A 15 -27.59 22.30 -5.30
N GLY A 16 -28.29 22.92 -4.35
CA GLY A 16 -28.80 22.25 -3.14
C GLY A 16 -29.81 21.11 -3.39
N ASP A 17 -30.53 21.11 -4.52
CA ASP A 17 -31.59 20.15 -4.87
C ASP A 17 -31.09 18.85 -5.51
N THR A 18 -29.77 18.63 -5.59
CA THR A 18 -29.14 17.54 -6.36
C THR A 18 -28.49 16.46 -5.47
N SER A 19 -29.05 16.20 -4.29
CA SER A 19 -28.41 15.27 -3.33
C SER A 19 -28.27 13.85 -3.90
N ARG A 20 -29.29 13.33 -4.61
CA ARG A 20 -29.25 11.97 -5.16
C ARG A 20 -28.20 11.85 -6.26
N GLU A 21 -28.06 12.91 -7.05
CA GLU A 21 -27.16 13.02 -8.17
C GLU A 21 -25.71 13.06 -7.69
N ARG A 22 -25.42 13.83 -6.63
CA ARG A 22 -24.09 13.82 -5.98
C ARG A 22 -23.71 12.42 -5.48
N ASP A 23 -24.63 11.75 -4.79
CA ASP A 23 -24.41 10.39 -4.28
C ASP A 23 -24.17 9.39 -5.44
N ALA A 24 -24.89 9.58 -6.55
CA ALA A 24 -24.74 8.77 -7.75
C ALA A 24 -23.39 9.00 -8.46
N ILE A 25 -22.95 10.25 -8.59
CA ILE A 25 -21.62 10.59 -9.14
C ILE A 25 -20.53 9.97 -8.26
N GLU A 26 -20.61 10.16 -6.95
CA GLU A 26 -19.65 9.59 -5.99
C GLU A 26 -19.61 8.06 -6.09
N LYS A 27 -20.78 7.40 -6.18
CA LYS A 27 -20.87 5.95 -6.39
C LYS A 27 -20.24 5.51 -7.71
N ALA A 28 -20.38 6.29 -8.80
CA ALA A 28 -19.73 5.99 -10.07
C ALA A 28 -18.20 6.02 -9.95
N LEU A 29 -17.66 7.03 -9.27
CA LEU A 29 -16.22 7.19 -9.05
C LEU A 29 -15.65 6.08 -8.17
N HIS A 30 -16.32 5.75 -7.06
CA HIS A 30 -15.94 4.61 -6.22
C HIS A 30 -16.05 3.28 -6.96
N GLY A 31 -17.10 3.10 -7.77
CA GLY A 31 -17.27 1.92 -8.62
C GLY A 31 -16.13 1.77 -9.63
N TRP A 32 -15.68 2.88 -10.23
CA TRP A 32 -14.52 2.92 -11.10
C TRP A 32 -13.25 2.52 -10.34
N ASN A 33 -13.02 3.14 -9.17
CA ASN A 33 -11.86 2.84 -8.34
C ASN A 33 -11.79 1.35 -7.98
N ASN A 34 -12.91 0.77 -7.52
CA ASN A 34 -12.98 -0.65 -7.15
C ASN A 34 -12.66 -1.59 -8.31
N ALA A 35 -13.02 -1.21 -9.54
CA ALA A 35 -12.82 -2.04 -10.72
C ALA A 35 -11.44 -1.88 -11.37
N ARG A 36 -10.79 -0.72 -11.19
CA ARG A 36 -9.67 -0.30 -12.04
C ARG A 36 -8.49 0.34 -11.32
N ALA A 37 -8.65 0.89 -10.12
CA ALA A 37 -7.64 1.77 -9.54
C ALA A 37 -6.26 1.13 -9.42
N GLU A 38 -6.19 -0.13 -8.96
CA GLU A 38 -4.91 -0.84 -8.81
C GLU A 38 -4.25 -1.13 -10.17
N ARG A 39 -5.03 -1.58 -11.15
CA ARG A 39 -4.51 -1.92 -12.49
C ARG A 39 -4.04 -0.68 -13.25
N GLU A 40 -4.81 0.39 -13.18
CA GLU A 40 -4.51 1.64 -13.89
C GLU A 40 -3.58 2.56 -13.07
N GLN A 41 -3.30 2.22 -11.81
CA GLN A 41 -2.57 3.05 -10.84
C GLN A 41 -3.13 4.48 -10.76
N ILE A 42 -4.45 4.61 -10.74
CA ILE A 42 -5.15 5.90 -10.65
C ILE A 42 -6.21 5.79 -9.57
N HIS A 43 -6.35 6.81 -8.74
CA HIS A 43 -7.41 6.92 -7.75
C HIS A 43 -8.19 8.21 -7.96
N LEU A 44 -9.49 8.08 -8.19
CA LEU A 44 -10.41 9.22 -8.31
C LEU A 44 -10.89 9.60 -6.91
N ALA A 45 -10.48 10.76 -6.41
CA ALA A 45 -10.87 11.28 -5.11
C ALA A 45 -12.07 12.23 -5.29
N PRO A 46 -13.32 11.79 -5.04
CA PRO A 46 -14.48 12.68 -5.09
C PRO A 46 -14.36 13.78 -4.05
N TRP A 47 -14.69 15.00 -4.44
CA TRP A 47 -14.74 16.15 -3.54
C TRP A 47 -16.10 16.83 -3.62
N ARG A 48 -16.71 17.03 -2.46
CA ARG A 48 -18.03 17.65 -2.24
C ARG A 48 -17.92 18.64 -1.10
N TRP A 49 -18.50 19.83 -1.25
CA TRP A 49 -18.36 20.89 -0.25
C TRP A 49 -18.93 20.48 1.11
N GLU A 50 -20.05 19.74 1.15
CA GLU A 50 -20.70 19.35 2.41
C GLU A 50 -19.85 18.44 3.29
N LEU A 51 -18.96 17.67 2.66
CA LEU A 51 -18.18 16.62 3.31
C LEU A 51 -16.72 17.00 3.50
N HIS A 52 -16.19 17.86 2.63
CA HIS A 52 -14.74 18.09 2.52
C HIS A 52 -14.33 19.55 2.70
N ALA A 53 -15.26 20.51 2.64
CA ALA A 53 -14.93 21.89 2.91
C ALA A 53 -14.55 22.05 4.39
N VAL A 54 -13.39 22.64 4.64
CA VAL A 54 -12.90 22.97 5.98
C VAL A 54 -13.36 24.38 6.33
N PRO A 55 -14.08 24.58 7.45
CA PRO A 55 -14.48 25.91 7.87
C PRO A 55 -13.26 26.79 8.16
N GLU A 56 -13.14 27.90 7.43
CA GLU A 56 -12.06 28.87 7.58
C GLU A 56 -12.61 30.29 7.70
N LEU A 57 -11.85 31.17 8.38
CA LEU A 57 -12.14 32.61 8.47
C LEU A 57 -11.13 33.37 7.62
N GLY A 58 -11.49 34.57 7.16
CA GLY A 58 -10.59 35.47 6.44
C GLY A 58 -10.90 35.67 4.95
N GLY A 59 -12.07 35.22 4.47
CA GLY A 59 -12.55 35.45 3.11
C GLY A 59 -14.06 35.25 2.99
N SER A 60 -14.61 35.49 1.80
CA SER A 60 -15.99 35.09 1.49
C SER A 60 -16.07 33.55 1.40
N ALA A 61 -17.25 32.98 1.65
CA ALA A 61 -17.46 31.54 1.57
C ALA A 61 -17.04 30.98 0.20
N GLN A 62 -17.34 31.71 -0.89
CA GLN A 62 -16.96 31.31 -2.24
C GLN A 62 -15.44 31.32 -2.43
N ALA A 63 -14.72 32.34 -1.96
CA ALA A 63 -13.27 32.41 -2.10
C ALA A 63 -12.55 31.26 -1.37
N ILE A 64 -13.07 30.86 -0.21
CA ILE A 64 -12.55 29.73 0.56
C ILE A 64 -12.79 28.42 -0.20
N ILE A 65 -14.02 28.20 -0.70
CA ILE A 65 -14.36 27.00 -1.47
C ILE A 65 -13.53 26.92 -2.76
N ASP A 66 -13.34 28.03 -3.46
CA ASP A 66 -12.52 28.09 -4.67
C ASP A 66 -11.10 27.57 -4.42
N GLY A 67 -10.45 28.04 -3.35
CA GLY A 67 -9.10 27.62 -3.00
C GLY A 67 -9.00 26.17 -2.54
N GLN A 68 -9.99 25.69 -1.77
CA GLN A 68 -9.99 24.32 -1.27
C GLN A 68 -10.38 23.27 -2.33
N ALA A 69 -11.16 23.67 -3.33
CA ALA A 69 -11.81 22.76 -4.26
C ALA A 69 -11.48 23.04 -5.72
N VAL A 70 -11.93 24.18 -6.23
CA VAL A 70 -11.89 24.49 -7.67
C VAL A 70 -10.46 24.58 -8.16
N ASP A 71 -9.58 25.25 -7.42
CA ASP A 71 -8.19 25.42 -7.79
C ASP A 71 -7.39 24.12 -7.64
N ALA A 72 -7.78 23.28 -6.67
CA ALA A 72 -7.08 22.04 -6.33
C ALA A 72 -7.58 20.79 -7.09
N CYS A 73 -8.72 20.86 -7.78
CA CYS A 73 -9.25 19.71 -8.53
C CYS A 73 -8.59 19.51 -9.90
N ASP A 74 -8.69 18.29 -10.41
CA ASP A 74 -8.19 17.90 -11.73
C ASP A 74 -9.33 17.81 -12.76
N VAL A 75 -10.52 17.43 -12.31
CA VAL A 75 -11.74 17.30 -13.13
C VAL A 75 -12.93 17.89 -12.38
N VAL A 76 -13.85 18.53 -13.11
CA VAL A 76 -15.14 18.99 -12.57
C VAL A 76 -16.29 18.21 -13.23
N ILE A 77 -17.13 17.62 -12.39
CA ILE A 77 -18.45 17.10 -12.78
C ILE A 77 -19.50 18.03 -12.20
N ALA A 78 -20.17 18.80 -13.07
CA ALA A 78 -21.27 19.66 -12.68
C ALA A 78 -22.61 19.03 -13.02
N VAL A 79 -23.56 19.08 -12.08
CA VAL A 79 -24.90 18.52 -12.30
C VAL A 79 -25.98 19.49 -11.84
N PHE A 80 -27.02 19.61 -12.66
CA PHE A 80 -28.19 20.46 -12.40
C PHE A 80 -29.47 19.65 -12.53
N ASN A 81 -30.39 19.86 -11.58
CA ASN A 81 -31.75 19.35 -11.63
C ASN A 81 -32.74 20.48 -11.96
N ALA A 82 -33.43 21.04 -10.95
CA ALA A 82 -34.46 22.07 -11.16
C ALA A 82 -33.95 23.50 -10.88
N TYR A 83 -32.86 23.64 -10.13
CA TYR A 83 -32.37 24.92 -9.63
C TYR A 83 -31.03 25.28 -10.29
N LEU A 84 -30.78 26.57 -10.48
CA LEU A 84 -29.44 27.07 -10.85
C LEU A 84 -28.57 27.28 -9.61
N GLY A 85 -29.20 27.64 -8.49
CA GLY A 85 -28.53 27.99 -7.25
C GLY A 85 -28.47 29.48 -6.97
N THR A 86 -27.83 29.83 -5.85
CA THR A 86 -27.70 31.21 -5.37
C THR A 86 -26.61 31.94 -6.13
N ALA A 87 -26.94 33.11 -6.66
CA ALA A 87 -26.00 34.00 -7.33
C ALA A 87 -24.85 34.37 -6.39
N THR A 88 -23.64 34.48 -6.94
CA THR A 88 -22.48 35.02 -6.26
C THR A 88 -22.22 36.44 -6.76
N ASP A 89 -21.22 37.13 -6.19
CA ASP A 89 -20.86 38.47 -6.63
C ASP A 89 -20.50 38.53 -8.13
N ASP A 90 -19.93 37.44 -8.67
CA ASP A 90 -19.35 37.39 -10.00
C ASP A 90 -20.02 36.38 -10.96
N ALA A 91 -21.02 35.60 -10.51
CA ALA A 91 -21.63 34.56 -11.34
C ALA A 91 -23.13 34.32 -11.05
N ALA A 92 -23.79 33.71 -12.02
CA ALA A 92 -25.22 33.39 -11.95
C ALA A 92 -25.56 32.38 -10.83
N SER A 93 -24.60 31.56 -10.42
CA SER A 93 -24.61 30.78 -9.18
C SER A 93 -23.21 30.35 -8.75
N GLY A 94 -23.08 29.84 -7.52
CA GLY A 94 -21.83 29.22 -7.05
C GLY A 94 -21.35 28.09 -7.97
N THR A 95 -22.24 27.18 -8.39
CA THR A 95 -21.89 26.11 -9.34
C THR A 95 -21.48 26.67 -10.71
N ALA A 96 -22.16 27.71 -11.21
CA ALA A 96 -21.76 28.37 -12.45
C ALA A 96 -20.36 29.01 -12.35
N HIS A 97 -20.04 29.61 -11.20
CA HIS A 97 -18.71 30.14 -10.91
C HIS A 97 -17.63 29.06 -10.97
N GLU A 98 -17.86 27.92 -10.31
CA GLU A 98 -16.95 26.78 -10.29
C GLU A 98 -16.66 26.25 -11.70
N ILE A 99 -17.71 26.09 -12.52
CA ILE A 99 -17.63 25.66 -13.93
C ILE A 99 -16.74 26.62 -14.73
N VAL A 100 -17.06 27.92 -14.70
CA VAL A 100 -16.36 28.92 -15.52
C VAL A 100 -14.90 29.04 -15.10
N ARG A 101 -14.62 29.03 -13.79
CA ARG A 101 -13.26 29.11 -13.25
C ARG A 101 -12.43 27.89 -13.67
N ALA A 102 -12.95 26.68 -13.51
CA ALA A 102 -12.26 25.46 -13.91
C ALA A 102 -12.03 25.39 -15.43
N HIS A 103 -13.04 25.76 -16.22
CA HIS A 103 -12.94 25.79 -17.68
C HIS A 103 -11.85 26.77 -18.14
N ARG A 104 -11.80 27.99 -17.57
CA ARG A 104 -10.75 28.98 -17.85
C ARG A 104 -9.35 28.50 -17.46
N ALA A 105 -9.25 27.66 -16.44
CA ALA A 105 -8.01 27.01 -16.03
C ALA A 105 -7.60 25.84 -16.95
N GLY A 106 -8.38 25.52 -17.99
CA GLY A 106 -8.12 24.44 -18.94
C GLY A 106 -8.41 23.04 -18.39
N LYS A 107 -9.14 22.94 -17.27
CA LYS A 107 -9.49 21.65 -16.66
C LYS A 107 -10.66 21.01 -17.42
N PRO A 108 -10.73 19.67 -17.52
CA PRO A 108 -11.93 18.98 -17.99
C PRO A 108 -13.15 19.34 -17.13
N VAL A 109 -14.22 19.78 -17.78
CA VAL A 109 -15.49 20.14 -17.13
C VAL A 109 -16.63 19.44 -17.86
N HIS A 110 -17.34 18.57 -17.16
CA HIS A 110 -18.51 17.85 -17.69
C HIS A 110 -19.78 18.35 -17.01
N VAL A 111 -20.70 18.93 -17.79
CA VAL A 111 -21.92 19.54 -17.25
C VAL A 111 -23.15 18.76 -17.70
N TYR A 112 -23.97 18.33 -16.73
CA TYR A 112 -25.14 17.50 -16.95
C TYR A 112 -26.43 18.18 -16.45
N PHE A 113 -27.48 18.12 -17.25
CA PHE A 113 -28.80 18.65 -16.89
C PHE A 113 -29.85 17.53 -16.84
N SER A 114 -30.66 17.51 -15.80
CA SER A 114 -31.75 16.55 -15.64
C SER A 114 -32.79 16.68 -16.76
N THR A 115 -33.30 15.55 -17.21
CA THR A 115 -34.55 15.45 -18.00
C THR A 115 -35.64 14.73 -17.22
N GLU A 116 -35.44 14.49 -15.92
CA GLU A 116 -36.46 13.88 -15.06
C GLU A 116 -37.69 14.80 -14.91
N PRO A 117 -38.88 14.23 -14.70
CA PRO A 117 -40.04 15.01 -14.30
C PRO A 117 -39.77 15.79 -13.02
N LEU A 118 -40.08 17.10 -13.04
CA LEU A 118 -39.87 17.97 -11.90
C LEU A 118 -41.07 17.93 -10.92
N PRO A 119 -40.83 18.08 -9.60
CA PRO A 119 -41.90 18.24 -8.62
C PRO A 119 -42.77 19.46 -8.92
N ARG A 120 -44.05 19.41 -8.54
CA ARG A 120 -45.02 20.49 -8.81
C ARG A 120 -44.68 21.80 -8.10
N GLU A 121 -44.01 21.71 -6.97
CA GLU A 121 -43.52 22.80 -6.14
C GLU A 121 -42.26 23.49 -6.68
N THR A 122 -41.71 23.01 -7.81
CA THR A 122 -40.55 23.64 -8.45
C THR A 122 -40.89 25.07 -8.84
N LYS A 123 -40.05 26.01 -8.43
CA LYS A 123 -40.25 27.43 -8.70
C LYS A 123 -40.01 27.73 -10.18
N PRO A 124 -40.98 28.30 -10.92
CA PRO A 124 -40.81 28.59 -12.35
C PRO A 124 -39.62 29.51 -12.66
N GLU A 125 -39.36 30.47 -11.77
CA GLU A 125 -38.24 31.43 -11.92
C GLU A 125 -36.86 30.75 -11.88
N GLU A 126 -36.66 29.74 -11.02
CA GLU A 126 -35.42 28.96 -10.96
C GLU A 126 -35.23 28.15 -12.25
N LEU A 127 -36.30 27.56 -12.75
CA LEU A 127 -36.27 26.80 -13.99
C LEU A 127 -35.96 27.70 -15.19
N THR A 128 -36.51 28.93 -15.23
CA THR A 128 -36.15 29.92 -16.26
C THR A 128 -34.67 30.28 -16.18
N ARG A 129 -34.15 30.63 -14.99
CA ARG A 129 -32.72 30.93 -14.79
C ARG A 129 -31.82 29.78 -15.24
N LEU A 130 -32.18 28.54 -14.90
CA LEU A 130 -31.43 27.35 -15.28
C LEU A 130 -31.44 27.14 -16.80
N ASN A 131 -32.59 27.32 -17.46
CA ASN A 131 -32.71 27.20 -18.91
C ASN A 131 -31.91 28.27 -19.65
N ASP A 132 -31.91 29.52 -19.15
CA ASP A 132 -31.12 30.61 -19.71
C ASP A 132 -29.61 30.30 -19.58
N PHE A 133 -29.19 29.82 -18.42
CA PHE A 133 -27.81 29.39 -18.19
C PHE A 133 -27.41 28.22 -19.11
N LYS A 134 -28.28 27.20 -19.23
CA LYS A 134 -28.08 26.07 -20.16
C LYS A 134 -27.93 26.55 -21.61
N ALA A 135 -28.74 27.52 -22.03
CA ALA A 135 -28.66 28.10 -23.37
C ALA A 135 -27.34 28.84 -23.60
N GLN A 136 -26.86 29.60 -22.61
CA GLN A 136 -25.55 30.27 -22.67
C GLN A 136 -24.42 29.25 -22.78
N MET A 137 -24.40 28.23 -21.92
CA MET A 137 -23.36 27.20 -21.91
C MET A 137 -23.30 26.38 -23.20
N ARG A 138 -24.44 26.17 -23.89
CA ARG A 138 -24.47 25.48 -25.20
C ARG A 138 -23.67 26.21 -26.28
N ALA A 139 -23.44 27.51 -26.13
CA ALA A 139 -22.60 28.27 -27.04
C ALA A 139 -21.10 28.01 -26.80
N GLU A 140 -20.73 27.55 -25.60
CA GLU A 140 -19.33 27.35 -25.19
C GLU A 140 -18.87 25.88 -25.31
N GLY A 141 -19.80 24.92 -25.33
CA GLY A 141 -19.43 23.51 -25.45
C GLY A 141 -20.58 22.51 -25.53
N LEU A 142 -20.23 21.23 -25.51
CA LEU A 142 -21.17 20.13 -25.49
C LEU A 142 -21.66 19.88 -24.05
N LEU A 143 -22.98 19.94 -23.86
CA LEU A 143 -23.62 19.66 -22.56
C LEU A 143 -24.24 18.27 -22.56
N GLY A 144 -24.16 17.60 -21.42
CA GLY A 144 -24.83 16.34 -21.16
C GLY A 144 -26.25 16.55 -20.64
N GLU A 145 -27.08 15.55 -20.87
CA GLU A 145 -28.38 15.40 -20.23
C GLU A 145 -28.42 14.05 -19.52
N TYR A 146 -29.28 13.86 -18.51
CA TYR A 146 -29.48 12.55 -17.88
C TYR A 146 -30.94 12.32 -17.49
N SER A 147 -31.41 11.08 -17.61
CA SER A 147 -32.81 10.70 -17.36
C SER A 147 -33.06 10.07 -15.98
N GLY A 148 -32.00 9.90 -15.18
CA GLY A 148 -32.03 9.35 -13.84
C GLY A 148 -30.62 9.11 -13.30
N VAL A 149 -30.52 8.76 -12.02
CA VAL A 149 -29.23 8.59 -11.32
C VAL A 149 -28.39 7.41 -11.85
N GLU A 150 -29.02 6.37 -12.40
CA GLU A 150 -28.31 5.25 -13.04
C GLU A 150 -27.71 5.65 -14.39
N ASP A 151 -28.45 6.43 -15.19
CA ASP A 151 -27.96 7.00 -16.45
C ASP A 151 -26.83 7.99 -16.19
N LEU A 152 -26.97 8.83 -15.16
CA LEU A 152 -25.91 9.74 -14.73
C LEU A 152 -24.63 8.99 -14.33
N GLN A 153 -24.74 7.90 -13.55
CA GLN A 153 -23.59 7.07 -13.19
C GLN A 153 -22.85 6.53 -14.43
N PHE A 154 -23.59 6.06 -15.42
CA PHE A 154 -23.01 5.56 -16.67
C PHE A 154 -22.28 6.68 -17.42
N LYS A 155 -22.91 7.85 -17.56
CA LYS A 155 -22.35 9.02 -18.25
C LYS A 155 -21.09 9.57 -17.59
N VAL A 156 -21.10 9.65 -16.25
CA VAL A 156 -19.94 10.08 -15.47
C VAL A 156 -18.77 9.12 -15.70
N ARG A 157 -19.02 7.81 -15.68
CA ARG A 157 -17.97 6.81 -15.93
C ARG A 157 -17.37 6.97 -17.32
N ASP A 158 -18.21 7.17 -18.34
CA ASP A 158 -17.74 7.34 -19.71
C ASP A 158 -16.95 8.64 -19.90
N ALA A 159 -17.36 9.74 -19.26
CA ALA A 159 -16.62 11.00 -19.25
C ALA A 159 -15.25 10.87 -18.60
N ILE A 160 -15.17 10.22 -17.44
CA ILE A 160 -13.90 9.93 -16.77
C ILE A 160 -13.01 9.05 -17.64
N GLU A 161 -13.53 7.97 -18.23
CA GLU A 161 -12.76 7.13 -19.15
C GLU A 161 -12.24 7.90 -20.38
N HIS A 162 -13.00 8.88 -20.86
CA HIS A 162 -12.56 9.76 -21.93
C HIS A 162 -11.40 10.65 -21.49
N ASP A 163 -11.55 11.33 -20.35
CA ASP A 163 -10.53 12.22 -19.80
C ASP A 163 -9.21 11.47 -19.53
N LEU A 164 -9.29 10.32 -18.87
CA LEU A 164 -8.11 9.52 -18.52
C LEU A 164 -7.33 9.03 -19.75
N LYS A 165 -8.00 8.82 -20.90
CA LYS A 165 -7.31 8.50 -22.16
C LYS A 165 -6.56 9.68 -22.75
N GLY A 166 -7.05 10.90 -22.51
CA GLY A 166 -6.45 12.14 -22.98
C GLY A 166 -5.37 12.70 -22.06
N MET A 167 -5.34 12.28 -20.79
CA MET A 167 -4.35 12.72 -19.82
C MET A 167 -3.03 11.96 -19.96
N ASP A 168 -1.95 12.69 -20.24
CA ASP A 168 -0.60 12.17 -20.02
C ASP A 168 -0.24 12.32 -18.54
N LEU A 169 -0.72 11.38 -17.73
CA LEU A 169 -0.38 11.31 -16.30
C LEU A 169 1.08 10.87 -16.08
N GLY A 170 1.79 10.50 -17.15
CA GLY A 170 3.07 9.82 -17.07
C GLY A 170 2.95 8.44 -16.42
N LYS A 171 4.06 7.72 -16.35
CA LYS A 171 4.12 6.53 -15.50
C LYS A 171 3.94 6.98 -14.06
N VAL A 172 3.09 6.30 -13.28
CA VAL A 172 3.26 6.33 -11.83
C VAL A 172 4.68 5.90 -11.59
N ILE A 173 5.55 6.87 -11.30
CA ILE A 173 6.85 6.58 -10.75
C ILE A 173 6.47 5.95 -9.44
N ILE A 174 6.56 4.61 -9.39
CA ILE A 174 6.51 3.84 -8.17
C ILE A 174 7.48 4.56 -7.27
N ARG A 175 6.95 5.42 -6.40
CA ARG A 175 7.67 5.91 -5.25
C ARG A 175 7.59 4.76 -4.25
N SER A 176 8.04 3.58 -4.67
CA SER A 176 8.92 2.84 -3.80
C SER A 176 9.98 3.88 -3.47
N GLY A 177 9.84 4.55 -2.32
CA GLY A 177 10.96 5.29 -1.79
C GLY A 177 12.14 4.33 -1.91
N LYS A 178 13.33 4.77 -2.28
CA LYS A 178 14.47 3.85 -2.40
C LYS A 178 14.64 2.96 -1.13
N ALA A 179 14.06 3.36 0.00
CA ALA A 179 13.82 2.57 1.21
C ALA A 179 12.88 1.34 1.08
N ASP A 180 11.92 1.29 0.17
CA ASP A 180 10.93 0.21 0.05
C ASP A 180 11.51 -1.11 -0.44
N GLN A 181 12.56 -1.08 -1.26
CA GLN A 181 13.30 -2.30 -1.56
C GLN A 181 14.20 -2.68 -0.37
N ALA A 182 14.79 -1.70 0.32
CA ALA A 182 15.57 -1.96 1.53
C ALA A 182 14.71 -2.56 2.68
N ARG A 183 13.45 -2.15 2.81
CA ARG A 183 12.48 -2.69 3.78
C ARG A 183 12.20 -4.17 3.58
N LYS A 184 12.33 -4.64 2.34
CA LYS A 184 12.13 -6.04 1.95
C LYS A 184 13.34 -6.92 2.27
N VAL A 185 14.48 -6.33 2.65
CA VAL A 185 15.61 -7.07 3.20
C VAL A 185 15.38 -7.26 4.70
N MET A 186 15.07 -8.50 5.09
CA MET A 186 14.61 -8.85 6.43
C MET A 186 15.61 -9.77 7.14
N SER A 187 15.77 -9.58 8.44
CA SER A 187 16.43 -10.57 9.30
C SER A 187 15.42 -11.23 10.24
N TYR A 188 15.52 -12.54 10.39
CA TYR A 188 14.69 -13.35 11.27
C TYR A 188 15.57 -14.03 12.31
N ARG A 189 15.12 -14.00 13.56
CA ARG A 189 15.84 -14.55 14.71
C ARG A 189 14.96 -15.63 15.33
N THR A 190 15.40 -16.89 15.26
CA THR A 190 14.63 -18.04 15.75
C THR A 190 15.44 -18.78 16.81
N SER A 191 14.87 -19.00 17.99
CA SER A 191 15.48 -19.88 18.99
C SER A 191 15.44 -21.33 18.51
N VAL A 192 16.56 -22.03 18.64
CA VAL A 192 16.73 -23.42 18.20
C VAL A 192 16.97 -24.30 19.43
N SER A 193 15.96 -24.37 20.30
CA SER A 193 16.03 -25.04 21.61
C SER A 193 16.46 -26.51 21.55
N ILE A 194 16.22 -27.19 20.42
CA ILE A 194 16.67 -28.56 20.17
C ILE A 194 18.20 -28.71 20.23
N LEU A 195 18.96 -27.65 19.92
CA LEU A 195 20.41 -27.62 20.02
C LEU A 195 20.92 -27.14 21.39
N GLY A 196 20.01 -26.79 22.30
CA GLY A 196 20.31 -26.32 23.65
C GLY A 196 19.77 -24.92 23.93
N PRO A 197 19.74 -24.52 25.21
CA PRO A 197 19.36 -23.16 25.59
C PRO A 197 20.35 -22.14 25.03
N GLY A 198 19.84 -21.00 24.57
CA GLY A 198 20.68 -19.91 24.04
C GLY A 198 21.19 -20.12 22.61
N VAL A 199 20.77 -21.17 21.90
CA VAL A 199 21.11 -21.34 20.48
C VAL A 199 20.10 -20.60 19.61
N TRP A 200 20.59 -19.72 18.73
CA TRP A 200 19.77 -18.87 17.87
C TRP A 200 20.19 -19.00 16.41
N ARG A 201 19.21 -19.19 15.53
CA ARG A 201 19.37 -19.07 14.08
C ARG A 201 19.04 -17.64 13.67
N VAL A 202 19.98 -16.99 13.00
CA VAL A 202 19.76 -15.72 12.31
C VAL A 202 19.68 -16.01 10.82
N LYS A 203 18.57 -15.60 10.19
CA LYS A 203 18.32 -15.72 8.74
C LYS A 203 18.17 -14.34 8.16
N THR A 204 18.95 -14.01 7.13
CA THR A 204 18.75 -12.81 6.32
C THR A 204 18.16 -13.23 4.99
N HIS A 205 17.10 -12.56 4.56
CA HIS A 205 16.41 -12.87 3.32
C HIS A 205 16.14 -11.60 2.52
N ASN A 206 16.34 -11.67 1.21
CA ASN A 206 16.08 -10.57 0.29
C ASN A 206 14.72 -10.75 -0.41
N HIS A 207 13.64 -10.18 0.14
CA HIS A 207 12.32 -10.16 -0.53
C HIS A 207 12.21 -9.05 -1.59
N SER A 208 13.29 -8.31 -1.85
CA SER A 208 13.30 -7.22 -2.82
C SER A 208 13.38 -7.77 -4.25
N ILE A 209 13.05 -6.92 -5.23
CA ILE A 209 13.09 -7.30 -6.65
C ILE A 209 14.51 -7.26 -7.24
N GLY A 210 15.47 -6.70 -6.50
CA GLY A 210 16.84 -6.45 -6.94
C GLY A 210 17.88 -7.17 -6.07
N PRO A 211 19.11 -7.35 -6.58
CA PRO A 211 20.18 -7.93 -5.78
C PRO A 211 20.63 -6.95 -4.70
N VAL A 212 20.99 -7.50 -3.54
CA VAL A 212 21.65 -6.78 -2.45
C VAL A 212 23.14 -7.09 -2.51
N THR A 213 23.98 -6.08 -2.35
CA THR A 213 25.45 -6.22 -2.36
C THR A 213 26.09 -5.55 -1.15
N ALA A 214 27.36 -5.84 -0.89
CA ALA A 214 28.08 -5.39 0.31
C ALA A 214 27.34 -5.70 1.62
N LEU A 215 26.59 -6.81 1.66
CA LEU A 215 25.87 -7.24 2.85
C LEU A 215 26.86 -7.57 3.96
N SER A 216 26.73 -6.87 5.08
CA SER A 216 27.42 -7.10 6.33
C SER A 216 26.36 -7.36 7.40
N VAL A 217 26.49 -8.47 8.13
CA VAL A 217 25.55 -8.82 9.21
C VAL A 217 26.36 -9.00 10.48
N HIS A 218 26.19 -8.08 11.42
CA HIS A 218 26.76 -8.16 12.76
C HIS A 218 25.71 -8.68 13.74
N VAL A 219 26.11 -9.61 14.60
CA VAL A 219 25.25 -10.18 15.63
C VAL A 219 25.89 -9.93 16.98
N SER A 220 25.10 -9.53 17.96
CA SER A 220 25.52 -9.36 19.35
C SER A 220 24.46 -9.93 20.29
N ALA A 221 24.81 -10.15 21.56
CA ALA A 221 23.82 -10.49 22.58
C ALA A 221 23.41 -9.24 23.35
N VAL A 222 22.12 -9.10 23.64
CA VAL A 222 21.59 -8.06 24.54
C VAL A 222 20.94 -8.69 25.77
N ASP A 223 21.09 -8.03 26.92
CA ASP A 223 20.41 -8.38 28.17
C ASP A 223 18.93 -7.97 28.18
N ALA A 224 18.26 -8.19 29.31
CA ALA A 224 16.84 -7.84 29.48
C ALA A 224 16.57 -6.33 29.42
N ASP A 225 17.58 -5.50 29.68
CA ASP A 225 17.49 -4.04 29.64
C ASP A 225 17.89 -3.48 28.26
N GLY A 226 18.27 -4.36 27.31
CA GLY A 226 18.66 -4.00 25.95
C GLY A 226 20.14 -3.60 25.81
N ASN A 227 20.97 -3.77 26.84
CA ASN A 227 22.38 -3.44 26.77
C ASN A 227 23.16 -4.54 26.04
N VAL A 228 24.05 -4.13 25.13
CA VAL A 228 24.92 -5.06 24.40
C VAL A 228 25.98 -5.64 25.33
N ILE A 229 26.05 -6.97 25.37
CA ILE A 229 27.07 -7.71 26.11
C ILE A 229 28.23 -7.98 25.15
N ALA A 230 29.38 -7.35 25.40
CA ALA A 230 30.54 -7.48 24.54
C ALA A 230 31.13 -8.90 24.59
N ASN A 231 31.59 -9.40 23.44
CA ASN A 231 32.32 -10.67 23.29
C ASN A 231 31.61 -11.92 23.85
N SER A 232 30.28 -11.91 23.91
CA SER A 232 29.53 -12.97 24.56
C SER A 232 28.87 -13.96 23.59
N ILE A 233 29.02 -13.76 22.28
CA ILE A 233 28.47 -14.66 21.26
C ILE A 233 29.53 -15.59 20.68
N GLN A 234 29.14 -16.82 20.33
CA GLN A 234 30.01 -17.78 19.66
C GLN A 234 29.28 -18.38 18.44
N ARG A 235 30.03 -18.74 17.38
CA ARG A 235 29.44 -19.51 16.29
C ARG A 235 29.20 -20.93 16.75
N SER A 236 28.08 -21.51 16.34
CA SER A 236 27.74 -22.87 16.75
C SER A 236 28.79 -23.91 16.34
N LYS A 237 29.44 -23.77 15.17
CA LYS A 237 30.51 -24.69 14.72
C LYS A 237 31.75 -24.73 15.62
N ASP A 238 31.97 -23.68 16.41
CA ASP A 238 33.14 -23.59 17.30
C ASP A 238 32.84 -24.22 18.68
N VAL A 239 31.57 -24.48 18.99
CA VAL A 239 31.09 -24.91 20.31
C VAL A 239 30.36 -26.25 20.26
N LEU A 240 29.67 -26.55 19.16
CA LEU A 240 28.88 -27.77 18.96
C LEU A 240 29.52 -28.62 17.85
N SER A 241 29.62 -29.92 18.07
CA SER A 241 30.07 -30.87 17.06
C SER A 241 29.01 -31.08 15.98
N ASN A 242 29.44 -31.19 14.72
CA ASN A 242 28.58 -31.57 13.59
C ASN A 242 27.78 -32.85 13.86
N GLN A 243 28.39 -33.83 14.55
CA GLN A 243 27.73 -35.10 14.88
C GLN A 243 26.59 -34.89 15.89
N ASP A 244 26.79 -34.04 16.90
CA ASP A 244 25.80 -33.76 17.92
C ASP A 244 24.62 -32.96 17.38
N VAL A 245 24.90 -31.98 16.52
CA VAL A 245 23.86 -31.19 15.84
C VAL A 245 23.03 -32.10 14.94
N PHE A 246 23.66 -32.95 14.14
CA PHE A 246 22.98 -33.90 13.26
C PHE A 246 22.15 -34.92 14.05
N ALA A 247 22.72 -35.49 15.11
CA ALA A 247 22.04 -36.45 15.98
C ALA A 247 20.79 -35.85 16.66
N ARG A 248 20.86 -34.59 17.11
CA ARG A 248 19.70 -33.92 17.72
C ARG A 248 18.62 -33.60 16.70
N VAL A 249 18.99 -33.05 15.54
CA VAL A 249 18.06 -32.72 14.45
C VAL A 249 17.35 -33.97 13.90
N ILE A 250 18.03 -35.12 13.82
CA ILE A 250 17.43 -36.39 13.38
C ILE A 250 16.69 -37.11 14.51
N GLY A 251 17.21 -37.05 15.73
CA GLY A 251 16.61 -37.69 16.91
C GLY A 251 15.19 -37.20 17.18
N ASP A 252 14.92 -35.92 16.90
CA ASP A 252 13.58 -35.34 17.07
C ASP A 252 12.63 -35.67 15.90
N ALA A 253 13.16 -35.95 14.70
CA ALA A 253 12.37 -36.52 13.60
C ALA A 253 11.87 -37.94 13.91
N LEU A 254 12.58 -38.67 14.77
CA LEU A 254 12.19 -40.00 15.27
C LEU A 254 11.26 -39.92 16.50
N SER A 255 11.40 -38.89 17.35
CA SER A 255 10.55 -38.67 18.53
C SER A 255 9.13 -38.19 18.16
N GLY A 256 9.00 -37.38 17.10
CA GLY A 256 7.72 -36.80 16.65
C GLY A 256 6.85 -37.70 15.76
N GLY A 257 7.34 -38.88 15.34
CA GLY A 257 6.66 -39.78 14.40
C GLY A 257 6.11 -41.09 14.98
N LEU A 258 6.37 -41.40 16.25
CA LEU A 258 6.00 -42.69 16.86
C LEU A 258 4.97 -42.51 17.98
N ARG A 259 3.69 -42.40 17.61
CA ARG A 259 2.62 -42.90 18.48
C ARG A 259 2.57 -44.42 18.32
N PRO A 260 2.82 -45.23 19.38
CA PRO A 260 2.72 -46.66 19.24
C PRO A 260 1.24 -47.04 19.15
N ILE A 261 0.79 -47.46 17.97
CA ILE A 261 -0.34 -48.40 17.89
C ILE A 261 0.24 -49.76 18.29
N MET A 262 0.38 -49.98 19.61
CA MET A 262 0.72 -51.29 20.15
C MET A 262 -0.50 -52.20 20.04
N GLY A 263 -0.61 -52.90 18.90
CA GLY A 263 -1.23 -54.21 18.85
C GLY A 263 -0.16 -55.25 19.15
N ALA A 264 -0.32 -55.99 20.24
CA ALA A 264 0.63 -57.02 20.66
C ALA A 264 0.68 -58.17 19.62
N GLY A 265 1.76 -58.23 18.85
CA GLY A 265 2.04 -59.36 17.98
C GLY A 265 2.81 -58.96 16.72
N ASN A 266 4.14 -59.00 16.81
CA ASN A 266 5.15 -59.08 15.74
C ASN A 266 6.28 -58.04 15.92
N ALA A 267 7.13 -58.27 16.93
CA ALA A 267 8.33 -57.48 17.20
C ALA A 267 9.58 -57.96 16.42
N MET A 268 9.41 -58.68 15.31
CA MET A 268 10.54 -59.15 14.49
C MET A 268 10.19 -59.04 13.01
N MET A 269 10.23 -57.82 12.46
CA MET A 269 10.38 -57.54 11.01
C MET A 269 10.33 -56.01 10.80
N ALA A 270 11.34 -55.26 11.27
CA ALA A 270 11.45 -53.82 10.95
C ALA A 270 12.92 -53.34 10.96
N SER A 271 13.83 -54.10 10.35
CA SER A 271 15.23 -53.73 10.15
C SER A 271 15.55 -53.49 8.66
N ARG A 272 14.62 -52.87 7.92
CA ARG A 272 14.85 -52.45 6.52
C ARG A 272 14.70 -50.94 6.39
N GLY A 273 15.86 -50.26 6.35
CA GLY A 273 16.08 -49.02 5.61
C GLY A 273 15.12 -47.87 5.85
N LEU A 274 15.10 -47.32 7.06
CA LEU A 274 14.61 -45.95 7.25
C LEU A 274 15.80 -45.01 7.07
N THR A 275 15.95 -44.41 5.89
CA THR A 275 16.78 -43.22 5.74
C THR A 275 16.11 -42.12 6.57
N PRO A 276 16.76 -41.56 7.60
CA PRO A 276 16.14 -40.52 8.41
C PRO A 276 15.87 -39.29 7.55
N THR A 277 14.60 -38.97 7.31
CA THR A 277 14.20 -37.75 6.58
C THR A 277 14.26 -36.57 7.54
N ILE A 278 15.17 -35.65 7.30
CA ILE A 278 15.24 -34.38 8.03
C ILE A 278 14.04 -33.51 7.62
N GLN A 279 13.23 -33.09 8.59
CA GLN A 279 12.10 -32.20 8.33
C GLN A 279 12.59 -30.89 7.70
N PRO A 280 11.86 -30.33 6.71
CA PRO A 280 12.27 -29.12 5.99
C PRO A 280 12.68 -27.95 6.89
N GLN A 281 11.99 -27.77 8.02
CA GLN A 281 12.28 -26.70 9.00
C GLN A 281 13.68 -26.79 9.65
N PHE A 282 14.31 -27.97 9.64
CA PHE A 282 15.65 -28.20 10.18
C PHE A 282 16.75 -28.31 9.12
N GLN A 283 16.41 -28.30 7.82
CA GLN A 283 17.43 -28.26 6.76
C GLN A 283 18.25 -26.97 6.85
N ASP A 284 17.58 -25.83 7.07
CA ASP A 284 18.22 -24.53 7.30
C ASP A 284 19.12 -24.51 8.54
N VAL A 285 18.86 -25.36 9.55
CA VAL A 285 19.69 -25.45 10.77
C VAL A 285 21.04 -26.08 10.46
N LEU A 286 21.06 -27.14 9.64
CA LEU A 286 22.31 -27.78 9.23
C LEU A 286 23.17 -26.84 8.37
N VAL A 287 22.53 -26.15 7.40
CA VAL A 287 23.20 -25.15 6.56
C VAL A 287 23.76 -24.01 7.42
N ALA A 288 22.98 -23.51 8.37
CA ALA A 288 23.38 -22.43 9.27
C ALA A 288 24.55 -22.80 10.20
N HIS A 289 24.67 -24.08 10.56
CA HIS A 289 25.72 -24.57 11.44
C HIS A 289 27.08 -24.55 10.74
N VAL A 290 27.10 -25.05 9.50
CA VAL A 290 28.34 -25.16 8.70
C VAL A 290 28.74 -23.86 8.01
N ALA A 291 27.83 -22.88 7.89
CA ALA A 291 28.11 -21.60 7.25
C ALA A 291 29.27 -20.85 7.93
N ASP A 292 30.20 -20.33 7.13
CA ASP A 292 31.32 -19.50 7.60
C ASP A 292 30.90 -18.08 7.97
N GLY A 293 29.72 -17.64 7.52
CA GLY A 293 29.20 -16.30 7.73
C GLY A 293 28.05 -16.00 6.77
N PHE A 294 27.67 -14.73 6.71
CA PHE A 294 26.76 -14.25 5.68
C PHE A 294 27.55 -13.91 4.41
N PRO A 295 27.03 -14.20 3.21
CA PRO A 295 27.65 -13.78 1.96
C PRO A 295 27.59 -12.25 1.84
N SER A 296 28.49 -11.68 1.03
CA SER A 296 28.52 -10.24 0.77
C SER A 296 27.40 -9.76 -0.16
N GLY A 297 26.50 -10.63 -0.60
CA GLY A 297 25.35 -10.28 -1.42
C GLY A 297 24.29 -11.37 -1.44
N LEU A 298 23.07 -10.98 -1.78
CA LEU A 298 21.89 -11.85 -1.90
C LEU A 298 21.08 -11.46 -3.13
N ALA A 299 20.81 -12.43 -4.01
CA ALA A 299 19.88 -12.28 -5.12
C ALA A 299 18.43 -12.11 -4.62
N PRO A 300 17.49 -11.68 -5.49
CA PRO A 300 16.06 -11.69 -5.17
C PRO A 300 15.60 -13.07 -4.71
N ASP A 301 14.81 -13.12 -3.63
CA ASP A 301 14.29 -14.34 -2.97
C ASP A 301 15.37 -15.27 -2.38
N GLU A 302 16.61 -14.80 -2.28
CA GLU A 302 17.71 -15.57 -1.69
C GLU A 302 17.77 -15.41 -0.16
N SER A 303 18.17 -16.48 0.53
CA SER A 303 18.41 -16.49 1.97
C SER A 303 19.84 -16.86 2.33
N ALA A 304 20.36 -16.25 3.38
CA ALA A 304 21.54 -16.73 4.09
C ALA A 304 21.22 -16.96 5.56
N VAL A 305 21.85 -17.97 6.17
CA VAL A 305 21.56 -18.39 7.53
C VAL A 305 22.84 -18.67 8.33
N ALA A 306 22.78 -18.39 9.63
CA ALA A 306 23.87 -18.61 10.56
C ALA A 306 23.34 -19.00 11.95
N LEU A 307 24.08 -19.86 12.66
CA LEU A 307 23.77 -20.28 14.03
C LEU A 307 24.76 -19.72 15.04
N TYR A 308 24.22 -19.11 16.09
CA TYR A 308 24.95 -18.49 17.19
C TYR A 308 24.55 -19.13 18.52
N VAL A 309 25.50 -19.18 19.45
CA VAL A 309 25.30 -19.56 20.84
C VAL A 309 25.45 -18.28 21.67
N LEU A 310 24.42 -17.95 22.43
CA LEU A 310 24.31 -16.77 23.26
C LEU A 310 24.27 -17.17 24.75
N PRO A 311 24.67 -16.27 25.67
CA PRO A 311 24.56 -16.52 27.10
C PRO A 311 23.10 -16.70 27.53
N PRO A 312 22.85 -17.36 28.68
CA PRO A 312 21.50 -17.48 29.25
C PRO A 312 20.85 -16.11 29.46
N ASN A 313 19.53 -16.04 29.28
CA ASN A 313 18.72 -14.82 29.46
C ASN A 313 19.09 -13.63 28.54
N THR A 314 19.66 -13.91 27.38
CA THR A 314 19.99 -12.90 26.36
C THR A 314 19.27 -13.16 25.05
N SER A 315 19.14 -12.12 24.22
CA SER A 315 18.56 -12.23 22.89
C SER A 315 19.50 -11.67 21.82
N PRO A 316 19.40 -12.13 20.56
CA PRO A 316 20.25 -11.62 19.49
C PRO A 316 19.82 -10.22 19.04
N LEU A 317 20.78 -9.31 18.99
CA LEU A 317 20.71 -8.04 18.28
C LEU A 317 21.42 -8.21 16.94
N VAL A 318 20.69 -8.03 15.84
CA VAL A 318 21.21 -8.17 14.48
C VAL A 318 21.25 -6.80 13.84
N GLN A 319 22.44 -6.33 13.50
CA GLN A 319 22.65 -5.11 12.74
C GLN A 319 23.14 -5.49 11.35
N MET A 320 22.43 -5.08 10.32
CA MET A 320 22.82 -5.34 8.94
C MET A 320 23.08 -4.03 8.22
N GLU A 321 24.13 -4.03 7.40
CA GLU A 321 24.42 -2.96 6.45
C GLU A 321 24.48 -3.56 5.05
N PHE A 322 23.93 -2.87 4.06
CA PHE A 322 23.93 -3.37 2.69
C PHE A 322 23.70 -2.27 1.67
N LYS A 323 24.03 -2.57 0.41
CA LYS A 323 23.67 -1.77 -0.77
C LYS A 323 22.48 -2.37 -1.49
N ASP A 324 21.50 -1.56 -1.81
CA ASP A 324 20.42 -1.94 -2.72
C ASP A 324 20.88 -1.99 -4.19
N GLU A 325 19.97 -2.34 -5.09
CA GLU A 325 20.22 -2.40 -6.54
C GLU A 325 20.63 -1.05 -7.15
N ALA A 326 20.31 0.06 -6.49
CA ALA A 326 20.69 1.41 -6.88
C ALA A 326 22.05 1.84 -6.28
N GLY A 327 22.72 0.96 -5.54
CA GLY A 327 24.00 1.20 -4.90
C GLY A 327 23.93 2.08 -3.64
N ILE A 328 22.73 2.29 -3.09
CA ILE A 328 22.51 3.11 -1.89
C ILE A 328 22.72 2.25 -0.65
N TRP A 329 23.44 2.79 0.33
CA TRP A 329 23.66 2.13 1.61
C TRP A 329 22.50 2.27 2.58
N TRP A 330 22.17 1.15 3.19
CA TRP A 330 21.13 1.01 4.20
C TRP A 330 21.70 0.30 5.42
N ALA A 331 21.27 0.72 6.60
CA ALA A 331 21.48 0.01 7.86
C ALA A 331 20.12 -0.39 8.44
N ARG A 332 20.04 -1.56 9.08
CA ARG A 332 18.84 -2.00 9.78
C ARG A 332 19.21 -2.76 11.04
N THR A 333 18.54 -2.44 12.14
CA THR A 333 18.67 -3.16 13.40
C THR A 333 17.40 -3.98 13.64
N ASN A 334 17.55 -5.31 13.74
CA ASN A 334 16.45 -6.24 13.96
C ASN A 334 15.25 -6.00 13.03
N ASP A 335 14.12 -5.57 13.61
CA ASP A 335 12.83 -5.40 12.93
C ASP A 335 12.52 -3.92 12.66
N GLU A 336 13.43 -3.00 13.03
CA GLU A 336 13.30 -1.57 12.81
C GLU A 336 13.25 -1.20 11.32
N GLU A 337 12.82 0.03 11.03
CA GLU A 337 12.87 0.59 9.68
C GLU A 337 14.32 0.75 9.22
N PRO A 338 14.66 0.38 7.97
CA PRO A 338 16.00 0.58 7.45
C PRO A 338 16.30 2.06 7.27
N GLU A 339 17.44 2.50 7.77
CA GLU A 339 17.91 3.87 7.67
C GLU A 339 18.97 4.00 6.58
N ARG A 340 18.89 5.08 5.80
CA ARG A 340 19.91 5.38 4.80
C ARG A 340 21.16 5.91 5.49
N ILE A 341 22.30 5.30 5.23
CA ILE A 341 23.59 5.76 5.74
C ILE A 341 24.44 6.36 4.62
N ASN A 342 25.11 7.47 4.89
CA ASN A 342 26.08 8.05 3.96
C ASN A 342 27.46 7.52 4.36
N THR A 343 28.05 6.67 3.51
CA THR A 343 29.47 6.32 3.62
C THR A 343 30.29 7.43 2.98
N THR A 344 31.12 8.10 3.78
CA THR A 344 32.16 9.04 3.34
C THR A 344 33.23 8.38 2.50
#